data_AF-A0AAU8IBC9-F1
#
_entry.id   AF-A0AAU8IBC9-F1
#
_cell.length_a   1.000
_cell.length_b   1.000
_cell.length_c   1.000
_cell.angle_alpha   90.00
_cell.angle_beta   90.00
_cell.angle_gamma   90.00
#
_symmetry.space_group_name_H-M   'P 1'
#
loop_
_entity.id
_entity.type
_entity.pdbx_description
1 polymer ?
#
loop_
_entity_poly.entity_id
_entity_poly.type
_entity_poly.pdbx_seq_one_letter_code
_entity_poly.pdbx_strand_id
1 'polypeptide(L)'
;MASAERSRRQSKLQHGQERDERLSMMSRAGKPTTLQGSCHCGGLTVVFSTDQSAEDIRPRACDCSFCQKHGAAYVSDPAGTLRLTATHAEAVHRYRQGAEAAQFQLCRQCGVLVAVTFEHQGRLYGAVNAGCLDKTPALGAAAPVSPQWLDAEAKMARWRQAWVPDVQWVIAGT
;
A
#
# COMPACT_ATOMS: atom_id res chain seq x y z
N MET A 1 19.93 -53.22 -11.21
CA MET A 1 18.86 -52.52 -11.97
C MET A 1 17.90 -51.74 -11.06
N ALA A 2 17.47 -52.28 -9.91
CA ALA A 2 16.52 -51.63 -8.99
C ALA A 2 16.95 -50.25 -8.40
N SER A 3 18.26 -49.99 -8.26
CA SER A 3 18.77 -48.71 -7.72
C SER A 3 18.57 -47.53 -8.69
N ALA A 4 18.78 -47.77 -9.99
CA ALA A 4 18.62 -46.75 -11.03
C ALA A 4 17.13 -46.37 -11.23
N GLU A 5 16.21 -47.32 -11.06
CA GLU A 5 14.77 -47.09 -11.15
C GLU A 5 14.22 -46.30 -9.96
N ARG A 6 14.76 -46.53 -8.74
CA ARG A 6 14.42 -45.73 -7.56
C ARG A 6 14.89 -44.28 -7.69
N SER A 7 16.10 -44.07 -8.20
CA SER A 7 16.64 -42.72 -8.45
C SER A 7 15.81 -41.93 -9.47
N ARG A 8 15.39 -42.58 -10.58
CA ARG A 8 14.50 -41.96 -11.57
C ARG A 8 13.11 -41.64 -11.03
N ARG A 9 12.57 -42.45 -10.11
CA ARG A 9 11.27 -42.18 -9.45
C ARG A 9 11.38 -41.01 -8.46
N GLN A 10 12.46 -40.91 -7.69
CA GLN A 10 12.69 -39.76 -6.78
C GLN A 10 12.86 -38.45 -7.55
N SER A 11 13.63 -38.45 -8.64
CA SER A 11 13.80 -37.26 -9.48
C SER A 11 12.49 -36.77 -10.10
N LYS A 12 11.62 -37.68 -10.57
CA LYS A 12 10.29 -37.32 -11.09
C LYS A 12 9.34 -36.77 -10.02
N LEU A 13 9.42 -37.27 -8.79
CA LEU A 13 8.63 -36.77 -7.66
C LEU A 13 9.07 -35.36 -7.25
N GLN A 14 10.38 -35.12 -7.13
CA GLN A 14 10.92 -33.78 -6.86
C GLN A 14 10.51 -32.78 -7.94
N HIS A 15 10.64 -33.14 -9.22
CA HIS A 15 10.25 -32.25 -10.32
C HIS A 15 8.72 -32.00 -10.40
N GLY A 16 7.92 -32.94 -9.91
CA GLY A 16 6.47 -32.75 -9.76
C GLY A 16 6.13 -31.77 -8.64
N GLN A 17 6.80 -31.90 -7.49
CA GLN A 17 6.65 -31.00 -6.35
C GLN A 17 7.10 -29.57 -6.66
N GLU A 18 8.24 -29.39 -7.33
CA GLU A 18 8.73 -28.07 -7.77
C GLU A 18 7.78 -27.40 -8.77
N ARG A 19 7.16 -28.18 -9.66
CA ARG A 19 6.16 -27.66 -10.61
C ARG A 19 4.86 -27.26 -9.91
N ASP A 20 4.38 -28.05 -8.95
CA ASP A 20 3.18 -27.73 -8.17
C ASP A 20 3.39 -26.53 -7.24
N GLU A 21 4.57 -26.38 -6.62
CA GLU A 21 4.93 -25.20 -5.85
C GLU A 21 4.99 -23.95 -6.73
N ARG A 22 5.56 -24.05 -7.92
CA ARG A 22 5.62 -22.94 -8.88
C ARG A 22 4.24 -22.58 -9.42
N LEU A 23 3.38 -23.56 -9.68
CA LEU A 23 1.99 -23.34 -10.09
C LEU A 23 1.15 -22.74 -8.95
N SER A 24 1.39 -23.16 -7.70
CA SER A 24 0.78 -22.59 -6.49
C SER A 24 1.25 -21.15 -6.24
N MET A 25 2.54 -20.85 -6.46
CA MET A 25 3.07 -19.48 -6.43
C MET A 25 2.49 -18.59 -7.53
N MET A 26 2.33 -19.11 -8.75
CA MET A 26 1.71 -18.39 -9.88
C MET A 26 0.19 -18.22 -9.69
N SER A 27 -0.47 -19.13 -8.97
CA SER A 27 -1.90 -19.04 -8.63
C SER A 27 -2.19 -18.10 -7.45
N ARG A 28 -1.17 -17.61 -6.73
CA ARG A 28 -1.28 -16.56 -5.70
C ARG A 28 -1.14 -15.14 -6.25
N ALA A 29 -0.83 -14.99 -7.54
CA ALA A 29 -0.98 -13.71 -8.22
C ALA A 29 -2.48 -13.41 -8.33
N GLY A 30 -3.00 -12.61 -7.40
CA GLY A 30 -4.34 -12.09 -7.52
C GLY A 30 -4.48 -11.28 -8.81
N LYS A 31 -5.73 -11.03 -9.21
CA LYS A 31 -5.98 -10.21 -10.39
C LYS A 31 -5.42 -8.79 -10.15
N PRO A 32 -4.61 -8.24 -11.07
CA PRO A 32 -4.13 -6.87 -10.97
C PRO A 32 -5.32 -5.91 -10.80
N THR A 33 -5.27 -5.13 -9.73
CA THR A 33 -6.28 -4.15 -9.35
C THR A 33 -5.65 -2.77 -9.35
N THR A 34 -6.28 -1.85 -10.06
CA THR A 34 -5.96 -0.41 -9.99
C THR A 34 -7.13 0.31 -9.33
N LEU A 35 -6.83 0.98 -8.22
CA LEU A 35 -7.75 1.78 -7.45
C LEU A 35 -7.42 3.25 -7.68
N GLN A 36 -8.43 4.01 -8.13
CA GLN A 36 -8.32 5.44 -8.36
C GLN A 36 -9.10 6.21 -7.31
N GLY A 37 -8.81 7.49 -7.20
CA GLY A 37 -9.52 8.35 -6.27
C GLY A 37 -8.98 9.76 -6.24
N SER A 38 -9.55 10.59 -5.36
CA SER A 38 -9.16 11.98 -5.22
C SER A 38 -9.59 12.56 -3.87
N CYS A 39 -9.07 13.75 -3.57
CA CYS A 39 -9.69 14.60 -2.57
C CYS A 39 -11.04 15.14 -3.10
N HIS A 40 -11.85 15.72 -2.21
CA HIS A 40 -13.19 16.21 -2.56
C HIS A 40 -13.22 17.19 -3.74
N CYS A 41 -12.24 18.10 -3.84
CA CYS A 41 -12.18 19.09 -4.92
C CYS A 41 -11.41 18.63 -6.17
N GLY A 42 -10.85 17.41 -6.18
CA GLY A 42 -10.03 16.90 -7.28
C GLY A 42 -8.63 17.51 -7.38
N GLY A 43 -8.25 18.45 -6.50
CA GLY A 43 -6.92 19.08 -6.51
C GLY A 43 -5.77 18.12 -6.22
N LEU A 44 -6.06 17.00 -5.55
CA LEU A 44 -5.16 15.87 -5.36
C LEU A 44 -5.85 14.61 -5.87
N THR A 45 -5.17 13.83 -6.72
CA THR A 45 -5.65 12.53 -7.22
C THR A 45 -4.66 11.43 -6.90
N VAL A 46 -5.17 10.20 -6.85
CA VAL A 46 -4.39 9.01 -6.51
C VAL A 46 -4.67 7.88 -7.48
N VAL A 47 -3.63 7.15 -7.84
CA VAL A 47 -3.70 5.86 -8.54
C VAL A 47 -2.84 4.87 -7.76
N PHE A 48 -3.46 3.84 -7.20
CA PHE A 48 -2.80 2.76 -6.48
C PHE A 48 -3.00 1.45 -7.24
N SER A 49 -1.90 0.77 -7.58
CA SER A 49 -1.93 -0.52 -8.29
C SER A 49 -1.31 -1.63 -7.45
N THR A 50 -1.92 -2.80 -7.47
CA THR A 50 -1.52 -4.00 -6.71
C THR A 50 -1.98 -5.25 -7.43
N ASP A 51 -1.32 -6.38 -7.20
CA ASP A 51 -1.77 -7.70 -7.66
C ASP A 51 -2.81 -8.33 -6.71
N GLN A 52 -3.21 -7.64 -5.63
CA GLN A 52 -4.30 -8.10 -4.78
C GLN A 52 -5.66 -7.79 -5.40
N SER A 53 -6.64 -8.64 -5.16
CA SER A 53 -8.03 -8.29 -5.44
C SER A 53 -8.49 -7.17 -4.48
N ALA A 54 -9.39 -6.31 -4.92
CA ALA A 54 -9.89 -5.21 -4.08
C ALA A 54 -10.51 -5.69 -2.76
N GLU A 55 -11.23 -6.81 -2.79
CA GLU A 55 -11.90 -7.40 -1.62
C GLU A 55 -10.91 -7.98 -0.59
N ASP A 56 -9.72 -8.40 -1.03
CA ASP A 56 -8.65 -8.87 -0.15
C ASP A 56 -7.90 -7.72 0.55
N ILE A 57 -7.95 -6.52 -0.01
CA ILE A 57 -7.32 -5.34 0.56
C ILE A 57 -8.15 -4.87 1.76
N ARG A 58 -7.61 -5.05 2.96
CA ARG A 58 -8.20 -4.57 4.22
C ARG A 58 -7.57 -3.24 4.64
N PRO A 59 -8.31 -2.12 4.62
CA PRO A 59 -7.81 -0.83 5.12
C PRO A 59 -7.43 -0.93 6.59
N ARG A 60 -6.29 -0.35 6.97
CA ARG A 60 -5.83 -0.33 8.36
C ARG A 60 -6.25 0.98 9.02
N ALA A 61 -7.27 0.93 9.86
CA ALA A 61 -7.81 2.06 10.61
C ALA A 61 -6.90 2.37 11.81
N CYS A 62 -6.09 3.42 11.70
CA CYS A 62 -5.18 3.84 12.76
C CYS A 62 -5.96 4.51 13.89
N ASP A 63 -5.66 4.13 15.12
CA ASP A 63 -6.37 4.59 16.33
C ASP A 63 -5.78 5.86 16.97
N CYS A 64 -4.76 6.48 16.38
CA CYS A 64 -4.25 7.75 16.90
C CYS A 64 -5.28 8.87 16.67
N SER A 65 -5.29 9.87 17.55
CA SER A 65 -6.28 10.96 17.53
C SER A 65 -6.35 11.69 16.19
N PHE A 66 -5.22 11.92 15.53
CA PHE A 66 -5.18 12.54 14.20
C PHE A 66 -5.91 11.69 13.15
N CYS A 67 -5.61 10.39 13.08
CA CYS A 67 -6.24 9.51 12.08
C CYS A 67 -7.73 9.32 12.36
N GLN A 68 -8.13 9.20 13.63
CA GLN A 68 -9.54 9.10 14.01
C GLN A 68 -10.33 10.35 13.62
N LYS A 69 -9.79 11.55 13.88
CA LYS A 69 -10.45 12.82 13.50
C LYS A 69 -10.58 13.02 11.99
N HIS A 70 -9.68 12.43 11.22
CA HIS A 70 -9.74 12.42 9.75
C HIS A 70 -10.50 11.22 9.17
N GLY A 71 -11.01 10.30 9.99
CA GLY A 71 -11.64 9.06 9.53
C GLY A 71 -10.71 8.19 8.67
N ALA A 72 -9.40 8.24 8.93
CA ALA A 72 -8.39 7.67 8.05
C ALA A 72 -8.22 6.16 8.26
N ALA A 73 -8.34 5.40 7.18
CA ALA A 73 -8.00 3.99 7.13
C ALA A 73 -7.10 3.74 5.92
N TYR A 74 -5.88 3.23 6.14
CA TYR A 74 -4.86 3.25 5.10
C TYR A 74 -4.76 1.93 4.35
N VAL A 75 -4.73 1.99 3.02
CA VAL A 75 -4.36 0.88 2.14
C VAL A 75 -2.95 1.06 1.61
N SER A 76 -2.22 -0.05 1.47
CA SER A 76 -0.92 -0.12 0.82
C SER A 76 -0.56 -1.57 0.56
N ASP A 77 0.39 -1.78 -0.34
CA ASP A 77 0.97 -3.07 -0.66
C ASP A 77 2.49 -2.91 -0.87
N PRO A 78 3.36 -3.66 -0.17
CA PRO A 78 4.81 -3.63 -0.43
C PRO A 78 5.21 -4.07 -1.85
N ALA A 79 4.33 -4.76 -2.58
CA ALA A 79 4.52 -5.11 -3.99
C ALA A 79 3.81 -4.15 -4.96
N GLY A 80 3.07 -3.15 -4.45
CA GLY A 80 2.29 -2.23 -5.26
C GLY A 80 3.07 -1.02 -5.77
N THR A 81 2.36 -0.16 -6.52
CA THR A 81 2.83 1.16 -6.96
C THR A 81 1.80 2.23 -6.64
N LEU A 82 2.26 3.46 -6.36
CA LEU A 82 1.42 4.57 -5.96
C LEU A 82 1.81 5.84 -6.71
N ARG A 83 0.86 6.41 -7.45
CA ARG A 83 0.97 7.74 -8.05
C ARG A 83 0.08 8.72 -7.29
N LEU A 84 0.67 9.80 -6.80
CA LEU A 84 -0.01 10.96 -6.23
C LEU A 84 0.18 12.12 -7.18
N THR A 85 -0.92 12.72 -7.62
CA THR A 85 -0.88 13.88 -8.52
C THR A 85 -1.51 15.07 -7.83
N ALA A 86 -0.84 16.21 -7.86
CA ALA A 86 -1.40 17.49 -7.45
C ALA A 86 -1.61 18.38 -8.68
N THR A 87 -2.70 19.15 -8.71
CA THR A 87 -2.96 20.09 -9.82
C THR A 87 -1.91 21.21 -9.91
N HIS A 88 -1.29 21.58 -8.79
CA HIS A 88 -0.13 22.47 -8.71
C HIS A 88 0.63 22.19 -7.40
N ALA A 89 1.86 22.69 -7.25
CA ALA A 89 2.73 22.37 -6.10
C ALA A 89 2.13 22.78 -4.75
N GLU A 90 1.38 23.88 -4.71
CA GLU A 90 0.74 24.42 -3.52
C GLU A 90 -0.59 23.75 -3.20
N ALA A 91 -1.10 22.82 -4.04
CA ALA A 91 -2.36 22.13 -3.77
C ALA A 91 -2.24 21.14 -2.59
N VAL A 92 -1.01 20.76 -2.21
CA VAL A 92 -0.73 19.87 -1.07
C VAL A 92 -0.24 20.65 0.16
N HIS A 93 -0.83 20.35 1.32
CA HIS A 93 -0.30 20.68 2.63
C HIS A 93 0.33 19.42 3.23
N ARG A 94 1.60 19.52 3.61
CA ARG A 94 2.36 18.44 4.23
C ARG A 94 2.41 18.67 5.73
N TYR A 95 1.84 17.75 6.48
CA TYR A 95 1.77 17.82 7.94
C TYR A 95 2.58 16.70 8.57
N ARG A 96 3.29 16.97 9.67
CA ARG A 96 4.04 15.99 10.47
C ARG A 96 3.52 16.03 11.91
N GLN A 97 3.53 14.88 12.57
CA GLN A 97 3.20 14.76 14.00
C GLN A 97 3.96 13.59 14.64
N GLY A 98 3.92 13.51 15.96
CA GLY A 98 4.49 12.39 16.71
C GLY A 98 6.01 12.39 16.58
N ALA A 99 6.59 11.28 16.12
CA ALA A 99 8.03 11.18 15.85
C ALA A 99 8.47 11.96 14.59
N GLU A 100 7.56 12.68 13.93
CA GLU A 100 7.77 13.50 12.74
C GLU A 100 8.32 12.77 11.50
N ALA A 101 8.53 11.45 11.56
CA ALA A 101 9.04 10.67 10.45
C ALA A 101 8.09 10.68 9.23
N ALA A 102 6.79 10.52 9.45
CA ALA A 102 5.78 10.48 8.39
C ALA A 102 5.22 11.87 8.03
N GLN A 103 4.97 12.10 6.75
CA GLN A 103 4.28 13.26 6.19
C GLN A 103 2.86 12.89 5.77
N PHE A 104 1.86 13.48 6.40
CA PHE A 104 0.47 13.41 6.01
C PHE A 104 0.20 14.41 4.87
N GLN A 105 -0.46 13.95 3.83
CA GLN A 105 -0.67 14.66 2.56
C GLN A 105 -2.12 15.13 2.49
N LEU A 106 -2.36 16.40 2.84
CA LEU A 106 -3.68 17.00 2.88
C LEU A 106 -3.89 17.89 1.67
N CYS A 107 -5.10 17.92 1.12
CA CYS A 107 -5.45 18.93 0.13
C CYS A 107 -5.59 20.29 0.82
N ARG A 108 -4.88 21.31 0.32
CA ARG A 108 -4.96 22.68 0.87
C ARG A 108 -6.34 23.30 0.73
N GLN A 109 -7.07 22.96 -0.34
CA GLN A 109 -8.34 23.58 -0.66
C GLN A 109 -9.51 22.99 0.12
N CYS A 110 -9.58 21.66 0.26
CA CYS A 110 -10.72 21.00 0.92
C CYS A 110 -10.37 20.28 2.24
N GLY A 111 -9.10 20.30 2.68
CA GLY A 111 -8.65 19.71 3.94
C GLY A 111 -8.63 18.18 3.98
N VAL A 112 -9.01 17.49 2.90
CA VAL A 112 -9.04 16.02 2.84
C VAL A 112 -7.62 15.44 2.92
N LEU A 113 -7.43 14.48 3.81
CA LEU A 113 -6.22 13.68 3.97
C LEU A 113 -6.19 12.53 2.96
N VAL A 114 -5.37 12.64 1.92
CA VAL A 114 -5.35 11.69 0.79
C VAL A 114 -4.38 10.55 1.02
N ALA A 115 -3.20 10.83 1.57
CA ALA A 115 -2.15 9.84 1.75
C ALA A 115 -1.25 10.19 2.95
N VAL A 116 -0.42 9.23 3.33
CA VAL A 116 0.71 9.43 4.23
C VAL A 116 1.96 8.86 3.55
N THR A 117 3.08 9.57 3.65
CA THR A 117 4.35 9.15 3.06
C THR A 117 5.48 9.25 4.07
N PHE A 118 6.54 8.48 3.85
CA PHE A 118 7.73 8.48 4.68
C PHE A 118 8.94 8.21 3.79
N GLU A 119 10.03 8.94 3.99
CA GLU A 119 11.26 8.77 3.21
C GLU A 119 12.33 8.07 4.04
N HIS A 120 12.99 7.08 3.45
CA HIS A 120 14.10 6.38 4.06
C HIS A 120 15.14 6.01 3.01
N GLN A 121 16.39 6.44 3.22
CA GLN A 121 17.52 6.14 2.34
C GLN A 121 17.25 6.46 0.86
N GLY A 122 16.66 7.63 0.60
CA GLY A 122 16.34 8.10 -0.75
C GLY A 122 15.13 7.41 -1.41
N ARG A 123 14.42 6.53 -0.68
CA ARG A 123 13.21 5.86 -1.16
C ARG A 123 11.98 6.40 -0.43
N LEU A 124 10.95 6.77 -1.20
CA LEU A 124 9.67 7.23 -0.67
C LEU A 124 8.70 6.06 -0.54
N TYR A 125 8.15 5.90 0.66
CA TYR A 125 7.12 4.92 0.99
C TYR A 125 5.78 5.62 1.20
N GLY A 126 4.66 4.94 0.94
CA GLY A 126 3.34 5.56 1.08
C GLY A 126 2.18 4.61 1.30
N ALA A 127 1.11 5.17 1.87
CA ALA A 127 -0.17 4.53 2.02
C ALA A 127 -1.30 5.54 1.74
N VAL A 128 -2.39 5.06 1.15
CA VAL A 128 -3.51 5.88 0.70
C VAL A 128 -4.64 5.79 1.72
N ASN A 129 -5.29 6.91 2.02
CA ASN A 129 -6.52 6.89 2.79
C ASN A 129 -7.66 6.29 1.95
N ALA A 130 -8.19 5.15 2.36
CA ALA A 130 -9.24 4.41 1.66
C ALA A 130 -10.50 5.25 1.43
N GLY A 131 -10.79 6.23 2.30
CA GLY A 131 -11.92 7.14 2.12
C GLY A 131 -11.80 8.07 0.91
N CYS A 132 -10.62 8.18 0.31
CA CYS A 132 -10.37 8.97 -0.91
C CYS A 132 -10.39 8.12 -2.18
N LEU A 133 -10.50 6.79 -2.07
CA LEU A 133 -10.61 5.90 -3.22
C LEU A 133 -12.06 5.79 -3.68
N ASP A 134 -12.24 5.64 -4.98
CA ASP A 134 -13.54 5.36 -5.57
C ASP A 134 -14.07 4.03 -5.02
N LYS A 135 -15.39 3.96 -4.78
CA LYS A 135 -16.02 2.83 -4.07
C LYS A 135 -16.16 1.56 -4.92
N THR A 136 -15.68 1.59 -6.16
CA THR A 136 -15.77 0.49 -7.12
C THR A 136 -14.39 0.22 -7.71
N PRO A 137 -13.82 -0.98 -7.54
CA PRO A 137 -14.35 -2.10 -6.75
C PRO A 137 -14.36 -1.84 -5.23
N ALA A 138 -15.23 -2.53 -4.50
CA ALA A 138 -15.33 -2.38 -3.05
C ALA A 138 -14.13 -3.03 -2.34
N LEU A 139 -13.64 -2.36 -1.31
CA LEU A 139 -12.56 -2.84 -0.46
C LEU A 139 -13.08 -3.79 0.63
N GLY A 140 -12.18 -4.61 1.17
CA GLY A 140 -12.46 -5.40 2.37
C GLY A 140 -12.74 -4.53 3.60
N ALA A 141 -13.32 -5.14 4.64
CA ALA A 141 -13.61 -4.45 5.89
C ALA A 141 -12.33 -3.91 6.56
N ALA A 142 -12.38 -2.67 7.06
CA ALA A 142 -11.26 -2.04 7.74
C ALA A 142 -10.94 -2.75 9.06
N ALA A 143 -9.65 -2.90 9.35
CA ALA A 143 -9.16 -3.49 10.60
C ALA A 143 -8.48 -2.42 11.47
N PRO A 144 -8.76 -2.36 12.78
CA PRO A 144 -8.10 -1.42 13.68
C PRO A 144 -6.61 -1.77 13.84
N VAL A 145 -5.75 -0.75 13.89
CA VAL A 145 -4.32 -0.89 14.17
C VAL A 145 -3.84 0.19 15.13
N SER A 146 -2.91 -0.15 16.02
CA SER A 146 -2.42 0.77 17.05
C SER A 146 -0.90 1.01 17.01
N PRO A 147 -0.34 1.66 15.97
CA PRO A 147 1.07 2.06 15.93
C PRO A 147 1.51 2.98 17.06
N GLN A 148 0.61 3.75 17.66
CA GLN A 148 0.99 4.88 18.51
C GLN A 148 1.92 4.47 19.66
N TRP A 149 1.77 3.24 20.17
CA TRP A 149 2.56 2.65 21.25
C TRP A 149 3.92 2.09 20.84
N LEU A 150 4.21 2.04 19.53
CA LEU A 150 5.53 1.67 19.04
C LEU A 150 6.49 2.87 19.15
N ASP A 151 7.76 2.60 19.40
CA ASP A 151 8.80 3.61 19.24
C ASP A 151 8.98 4.00 17.75
N ALA A 152 9.81 5.02 17.51
CA ALA A 152 10.03 5.55 16.17
C ALA A 152 10.65 4.51 15.21
N GLU A 153 11.60 3.72 15.68
CA GLU A 153 12.31 2.75 14.85
C GLU A 153 11.38 1.59 14.45
N ALA A 154 10.61 1.06 15.39
CA ALA A 154 9.61 0.03 15.15
C ALA A 154 8.50 0.52 14.20
N LYS A 155 8.06 1.78 14.32
CA LYS A 155 7.14 2.41 13.35
C LYS A 155 7.72 2.41 11.95
N MET A 156 8.96 2.91 11.79
CA MET A 156 9.63 2.98 10.50
C MET A 156 9.90 1.60 9.89
N ALA A 157 10.32 0.62 10.69
CA ALA A 157 10.49 -0.76 10.25
C ALA A 157 9.18 -1.35 9.72
N ARG A 158 8.07 -1.14 10.44
CA ARG A 158 6.75 -1.59 10.02
C ARG A 158 6.29 -0.92 8.72
N TRP A 159 6.52 0.38 8.56
CA TRP A 159 6.18 1.08 7.32
C TRP A 159 6.98 0.56 6.14
N ARG A 160 8.29 0.32 6.30
CA ARG A 160 9.13 -0.26 5.22
C ARG A 160 8.66 -1.65 4.78
N GLN A 161 8.08 -2.44 5.68
CA GLN A 161 7.55 -3.77 5.38
C GLN A 161 6.14 -3.75 4.77
N ALA A 162 5.32 -2.75 5.08
CA ALA A 162 3.90 -2.76 4.74
C ALA A 162 3.48 -1.72 3.69
N TRP A 163 4.20 -0.61 3.56
CA TRP A 163 3.82 0.50 2.69
C TRP A 163 4.32 0.31 1.27
N VAL A 164 3.63 0.96 0.33
CA VAL A 164 4.03 0.99 -1.09
C VAL A 164 5.39 1.65 -1.17
N PRO A 165 6.41 0.98 -1.74
CA PRO A 165 7.76 1.51 -1.75
C PRO A 165 8.15 2.17 -3.09
N ASP A 166 7.24 2.15 -4.08
CA ASP A 166 7.33 2.87 -5.35
C ASP A 166 6.25 3.96 -5.40
N VAL A 167 6.58 5.12 -4.80
CA VAL A 167 5.69 6.28 -4.75
C VAL A 167 6.20 7.37 -5.68
N GLN A 168 5.35 7.78 -6.63
CA GLN A 168 5.62 8.88 -7.55
C GLN A 168 4.74 10.09 -7.21
N TRP A 169 5.36 11.26 -7.12
CA TRP A 169 4.67 12.54 -7.05
C TRP A 169 4.71 13.22 -8.42
N VAL A 170 3.55 13.67 -8.88
CA VAL A 170 3.41 14.42 -10.14
C VAL A 170 2.70 15.74 -9.85
N ILE A 171 3.18 16.82 -10.47
CA ILE A 171 2.45 18.09 -10.53
C ILE A 171 1.88 18.21 -11.94
N ALA A 172 0.56 18.31 -12.08
CA ALA A 172 -0.08 18.41 -13.38
C ALA A 172 0.19 19.80 -13.98
N GLY A 173 1.08 19.90 -14.96
CA GLY A 173 1.33 21.15 -15.69
C GLY A 173 2.75 21.73 -15.63
N THR A 174 3.78 20.94 -15.30
CA THR A 174 5.15 21.21 -15.76
C THR A 174 5.35 20.71 -17.19
#